data_AF-A0A961NN93-F1
#
_entry.id   AF-A0A961NN93-F1
#
_cell.length_a   1.000
_cell.length_b   1.000
_cell.length_c   1.000
_cell.angle_alpha   90.00
_cell.angle_beta   90.00
_cell.angle_gamma   90.00
#
_symmetry.space_group_name_H-M   'P 1'
#
loop_
_entity.id
_entity.type
_entity.pdbx_description
1 polymer ?
#
loop_
_entity_poly.entity_id
_entity_poly.type
_entity_poly.pdbx_seq_one_letter_code
_entity_poly.pdbx_strand_id
1 'polypeptide(L)'
;KPLLVLALLDFLLAMYLVVFHLPRELIAPGLVLAACSGVHLLLAQWNRLKAYPKELVIAIIYACGIWLAPVIMSRQPVDPTGILLFVQFGGTAFLNLWLFSIMEAEHDAREAMPAAAQFRSDHRSVFLFALAAIGTVSMGTGALALSLLRNAVQFRWPLTFLLVSAVQILAFFVREPLRARERYRLLCDGAFLLYALPLFFLP
;
A
#
# COMPACT_ATOMS: atom_id res chain seq x y z
N LYS A 1 -15.55 19.56 13.47
CA LYS A 1 -15.22 20.91 12.94
C LYS A 1 -13.81 21.00 12.35
N PRO A 2 -12.71 20.71 13.07
CA PRO A 2 -11.36 20.79 12.50
C PRO A 2 -11.13 19.80 11.34
N LEU A 3 -11.65 18.56 11.45
CA LEU A 3 -11.54 17.55 10.38
C LEU A 3 -12.20 17.98 9.06
N LEU A 4 -13.33 18.70 9.13
CA LEU A 4 -14.03 19.17 7.93
C LEU A 4 -13.27 20.31 7.24
N VAL A 5 -12.65 21.19 8.03
CA VAL A 5 -11.76 22.24 7.49
C VAL A 5 -10.54 21.61 6.84
N LEU A 6 -9.91 20.62 7.49
CA LEU A 6 -8.76 19.91 6.93
C LEU A 6 -9.13 19.17 5.63
N ALA A 7 -10.26 18.47 5.60
CA ALA A 7 -10.74 17.78 4.40
C ALA A 7 -11.03 18.76 3.24
N LEU A 8 -11.60 19.93 3.54
CA LEU A 8 -11.84 20.96 2.53
C LEU A 8 -10.52 21.55 2.00
N LEU A 9 -9.55 21.82 2.88
CA LEU A 9 -8.24 22.32 2.48
C LEU A 9 -7.50 21.31 1.61
N ASP A 10 -7.52 20.03 2.00
CA ASP A 10 -6.92 18.95 1.22
C ASP A 10 -7.58 18.81 -0.16
N PHE A 11 -8.91 18.87 -0.23
CA PHE A 11 -9.65 18.87 -1.49
C PHE A 11 -9.27 20.07 -2.39
N LEU A 12 -9.21 21.28 -1.84
CA LEU A 12 -8.83 22.47 -2.60
C LEU A 12 -7.38 22.40 -3.09
N LEU A 13 -6.47 21.90 -2.27
CA LEU A 13 -5.07 21.68 -2.65
C LEU A 13 -4.98 20.63 -3.77
N ALA A 14 -5.65 19.50 -3.64
CA ALA A 14 -5.69 18.47 -4.66
C ALA A 14 -6.24 19.01 -5.99
N MET A 15 -7.32 19.79 -5.95
CA MET A 15 -7.87 20.45 -7.14
C MET A 15 -6.89 21.43 -7.77
N TYR A 16 -6.21 22.26 -6.97
CA TYR A 16 -5.17 23.16 -7.47
C TYR A 16 -4.03 22.39 -8.16
N LEU A 17 -3.53 21.32 -7.54
CA LEU A 17 -2.48 20.49 -8.13
C LEU A 17 -2.93 19.82 -9.43
N VAL A 18 -4.15 19.28 -9.46
CA VAL A 18 -4.73 18.64 -10.65
C VAL A 18 -4.89 19.63 -11.79
N VAL A 19 -5.44 20.82 -11.53
CA VAL A 19 -5.75 21.81 -12.57
C VAL A 19 -4.48 22.46 -13.13
N PHE A 20 -3.51 22.78 -12.28
CA PHE A 20 -2.37 23.59 -12.68
C PHE A 20 -1.08 22.81 -12.91
N HIS A 21 -0.89 21.65 -12.27
CA HIS A 21 0.40 20.95 -12.27
C HIS A 21 0.36 19.55 -12.88
N LEU A 22 -0.83 18.96 -13.07
CA LEU A 22 -0.93 17.60 -13.59
C LEU A 22 -0.80 17.57 -15.12
N PRO A 23 0.16 16.81 -15.68
CA PRO A 23 0.25 16.57 -17.13
C PRO A 23 -1.05 16.00 -17.70
N ARG A 24 -1.42 16.44 -18.91
CA ARG A 24 -2.68 16.02 -19.56
C ARG A 24 -2.74 14.52 -19.78
N GLU A 25 -1.59 13.89 -20.00
CA GLU A 25 -1.43 12.45 -20.20
C GLU A 25 -1.85 11.64 -18.96
N LEU A 26 -1.83 12.25 -17.76
CA LEU A 26 -2.20 11.59 -16.50
C LEU A 26 -3.67 11.76 -16.13
N ILE A 27 -4.42 12.66 -16.78
CA ILE A 27 -5.81 12.96 -16.44
C ILE A 27 -6.71 11.72 -16.66
N ALA A 28 -6.71 11.15 -17.87
CA ALA A 28 -7.58 10.01 -18.17
C ALA A 28 -7.23 8.76 -17.35
N PRO A 29 -5.96 8.35 -17.21
CA PRO A 29 -5.60 7.21 -16.37
C PRO A 29 -5.91 7.46 -14.88
N GLY A 30 -5.73 8.70 -14.40
CA GLY A 30 -6.13 9.11 -13.05
C GLY A 30 -7.64 9.01 -12.81
N LEU A 31 -8.46 9.43 -13.77
CA LEU A 31 -9.93 9.28 -13.71
C LEU A 31 -10.36 7.82 -13.67
N VAL A 32 -9.69 6.94 -14.42
CA VAL A 32 -9.96 5.49 -14.37
C VAL A 32 -9.67 4.94 -12.98
N LEU A 33 -8.55 5.30 -12.37
CA LEU A 33 -8.23 4.87 -10.99
C LEU A 33 -9.21 5.42 -9.97
N ALA A 34 -9.62 6.69 -10.10
CA ALA A 34 -10.65 7.28 -9.25
C ALA A 34 -11.99 6.54 -9.38
N ALA A 35 -12.39 6.18 -10.60
CA ALA A 35 -13.58 5.37 -10.84
C ALA A 35 -13.46 3.98 -10.21
N CYS A 36 -12.32 3.30 -10.37
CA CYS A 36 -12.07 2.00 -9.72
C CYS A 36 -12.17 2.09 -8.19
N SER A 37 -11.60 3.13 -7.58
CA SER A 37 -11.72 3.40 -6.14
C SER A 37 -13.18 3.64 -5.72
N GLY A 38 -13.92 4.47 -6.48
CA GLY A 38 -15.34 4.71 -6.23
C GLY A 38 -16.19 3.44 -6.33
N VAL A 39 -15.98 2.62 -7.37
CA VAL A 39 -16.65 1.32 -7.52
C VAL A 39 -16.31 0.39 -6.35
N HIS A 40 -15.05 0.33 -5.93
CA HIS A 40 -14.66 -0.45 -4.76
C HIS A 40 -15.42 -0.02 -3.50
N LEU A 41 -15.50 1.29 -3.23
CA LEU A 41 -16.22 1.83 -2.07
C LEU A 41 -17.73 1.51 -2.13
N LEU A 42 -18.37 1.66 -3.30
CA LEU A 42 -19.77 1.31 -3.48
C LEU A 42 -20.03 -0.19 -3.24
N LEU A 43 -19.16 -1.05 -3.77
CA LEU A 43 -19.26 -2.50 -3.55
C LEU A 43 -19.02 -2.89 -2.09
N ALA A 44 -18.13 -2.17 -1.39
CA ALA A 44 -17.89 -2.35 0.04
C ALA A 44 -19.13 -1.98 0.86
N GLN A 45 -19.77 -0.85 0.55
CA GLN A 45 -21.01 -0.41 1.22
C GLN A 45 -22.16 -1.41 1.06
N TRP A 46 -22.30 -2.02 -0.11
CA TRP A 46 -23.35 -3.02 -0.36
C TRP A 46 -23.05 -4.41 0.18
N ASN A 47 -21.96 -4.59 0.94
CA ASN A 47 -21.59 -5.85 1.55
C ASN A 47 -21.45 -7.01 0.53
N ARG A 48 -21.26 -6.68 -0.76
CA ARG A 48 -21.13 -7.65 -1.86
C ARG A 48 -19.71 -8.21 -1.96
N LEU A 49 -18.75 -7.63 -1.24
CA LEU A 49 -17.35 -8.05 -1.22
C LEU A 49 -17.02 -9.10 -0.15
N LYS A 50 -18.01 -9.72 0.51
CA LYS A 50 -17.79 -10.74 1.56
C LYS A 50 -16.97 -11.97 1.12
N ALA A 51 -16.73 -12.18 -0.17
CA ALA A 51 -15.93 -13.29 -0.69
C ALA A 51 -14.63 -12.84 -1.38
N TYR A 52 -14.42 -11.54 -1.55
CA TYR A 52 -13.27 -10.99 -2.27
C TYR A 52 -12.22 -10.47 -1.29
N PRO A 53 -10.91 -10.71 -1.55
CA PRO A 53 -9.84 -10.09 -0.77
C PRO A 53 -9.81 -8.58 -1.08
N LYS A 54 -10.67 -7.80 -0.41
CA LYS A 54 -10.78 -6.34 -0.57
C LYS A 54 -9.42 -5.66 -0.48
N GLU A 55 -8.56 -6.14 0.41
CA GLU A 55 -7.22 -5.60 0.63
C GLU A 55 -6.31 -5.79 -0.58
N LEU A 56 -6.47 -6.87 -1.36
CA LEU A 56 -5.70 -7.07 -2.58
C LEU A 56 -6.12 -6.06 -3.66
N VAL A 57 -7.43 -5.80 -3.78
CA VAL A 57 -7.95 -4.82 -4.73
C VAL A 57 -7.47 -3.41 -4.38
N ILE A 58 -7.53 -3.03 -3.09
CA ILE A 58 -7.03 -1.74 -2.62
C ILE A 58 -5.52 -1.62 -2.87
N ALA A 59 -4.73 -2.66 -2.56
CA ALA A 59 -3.30 -2.67 -2.80
C ALA A 59 -2.95 -2.50 -4.29
N ILE A 60 -3.70 -3.14 -5.20
CA ILE A 60 -3.52 -2.98 -6.64
C ILE A 60 -3.87 -1.57 -7.08
N ILE A 61 -5.02 -1.02 -6.67
CA ILE A 61 -5.41 0.35 -7.02
C ILE A 61 -4.36 1.35 -6.51
N TYR A 62 -3.87 1.16 -5.29
CA TYR A 62 -2.83 1.99 -4.69
C TYR A 62 -1.49 1.90 -5.44
N ALA A 63 -1.03 0.68 -5.73
CA ALA A 63 0.19 0.45 -6.52
C ALA A 63 0.09 1.10 -7.90
N CYS A 64 -1.03 0.93 -8.59
CA CYS A 64 -1.29 1.60 -9.86
C CYS A 64 -1.28 3.13 -9.70
N GLY A 65 -1.93 3.68 -8.67
CA GLY A 65 -1.94 5.13 -8.42
C GLY A 65 -0.56 5.74 -8.28
N ILE A 66 0.37 5.04 -7.63
CA ILE A 66 1.74 5.52 -7.45
C ILE A 66 2.61 5.31 -8.71
N TRP A 67 2.49 4.17 -9.38
CA TRP A 67 3.40 3.79 -10.47
C TRP A 67 2.97 4.25 -11.86
N LEU A 68 1.70 4.57 -12.06
CA LEU A 68 1.17 4.96 -13.37
C LEU A 68 1.81 6.24 -13.90
N ALA A 69 2.06 7.23 -13.04
CA ALA A 69 2.70 8.48 -13.44
C ALA A 69 4.15 8.28 -13.93
N PRO A 70 5.07 7.65 -13.17
CA PRO A 70 6.41 7.33 -13.64
C PRO A 70 6.42 6.53 -14.95
N VAL A 71 5.54 5.53 -15.10
CA VAL A 71 5.46 4.70 -16.31
C VAL A 71 5.10 5.54 -17.52
N ILE A 72 4.03 6.35 -17.44
CA ILE A 72 3.58 7.20 -18.56
C ILE A 72 4.62 8.27 -18.88
N MET A 73 5.20 8.90 -17.86
CA MET A 73 6.11 10.04 -18.05
C MET A 73 7.50 9.63 -18.55
N SER A 74 7.99 8.44 -18.16
CA SER A 74 9.31 7.96 -18.60
C SER A 74 9.41 7.76 -20.12
N ARG A 75 8.27 7.48 -20.79
CA ARG A 75 8.19 7.09 -22.21
C ARG A 75 9.10 5.90 -22.58
N GLN A 76 9.66 5.21 -21.59
CA GLN A 76 10.48 4.04 -21.79
C GLN A 76 9.64 2.78 -21.64
N PRO A 77 9.98 1.70 -22.37
CA PRO A 77 9.35 0.42 -22.12
C PRO A 77 9.61 -0.02 -20.69
N VAL A 78 8.59 -0.60 -20.04
CA VAL A 78 8.70 -1.11 -18.68
C VAL A 78 9.69 -2.28 -18.69
N ASP A 79 10.81 -2.10 -17.98
CA ASP A 79 11.81 -3.14 -17.86
C ASP A 79 11.41 -4.16 -16.78
N PRO A 80 11.99 -5.37 -16.79
CA PRO A 80 11.67 -6.40 -15.79
C PRO A 80 11.93 -5.93 -14.34
N THR A 81 12.91 -5.04 -14.13
CA THR A 81 13.19 -4.45 -12.81
C THR A 81 12.01 -3.60 -12.34
N GLY A 82 11.49 -2.72 -13.20
CA GLY A 82 10.33 -1.89 -12.92
C GLY A 82 9.08 -2.70 -12.61
N ILE A 83 8.83 -3.80 -13.34
CA ILE A 83 7.72 -4.73 -13.03
C ILE A 83 7.90 -5.33 -11.63
N LEU A 84 9.12 -5.80 -11.32
CA LEU A 84 9.38 -6.43 -10.03
C LEU A 84 9.25 -5.43 -8.88
N LEU A 85 9.69 -4.18 -9.06
CA LEU A 85 9.51 -3.10 -8.08
C LEU A 85 8.04 -2.72 -7.90
N PHE A 86 7.26 -2.67 -8.98
CA PHE A 86 5.81 -2.47 -8.91
C PHE A 86 5.13 -3.57 -8.10
N VAL A 87 5.45 -4.85 -8.39
CA VAL A 87 4.87 -5.99 -7.66
C VAL A 87 5.34 -5.99 -6.21
N GLN A 88 6.60 -5.67 -5.93
CA GLN A 88 7.11 -5.57 -4.56
C GLN A 88 6.39 -4.46 -3.79
N PHE A 89 6.23 -3.28 -4.38
CA PHE A 89 5.48 -2.17 -3.78
C PHE A 89 4.02 -2.58 -3.49
N GLY A 90 3.34 -3.20 -4.46
CA GLY A 90 2.00 -3.75 -4.26
C GLY A 90 1.95 -4.76 -3.12
N GLY A 91 2.95 -5.64 -3.01
CA GLY A 91 3.11 -6.57 -1.89
C GLY A 91 3.26 -5.85 -0.54
N THR A 92 4.07 -4.79 -0.46
CA THR A 92 4.21 -4.00 0.77
C THR A 92 2.93 -3.26 1.17
N ALA A 93 2.18 -2.73 0.19
CA ALA A 93 0.88 -2.11 0.45
C ALA A 93 -0.14 -3.15 0.92
N PHE A 94 -0.13 -4.33 0.31
CA PHE A 94 -0.99 -5.45 0.68
C PHE A 94 -0.70 -5.96 2.10
N LEU A 95 0.57 -6.08 2.48
CA LEU A 95 0.94 -6.44 3.85
C LEU A 95 0.45 -5.41 4.87
N ASN A 96 0.53 -4.12 4.55
CA ASN A 96 0.01 -3.06 5.42
C ASN A 96 -1.50 -3.23 5.69
N LEU A 97 -2.26 -3.38 4.60
CA LEU A 97 -3.71 -3.52 4.65
C LEU A 97 -4.16 -4.81 5.33
N TRP A 98 -3.45 -5.92 5.09
CA TRP A 98 -3.72 -7.18 5.75
C TRP A 98 -3.42 -7.08 7.25
N LEU A 99 -2.28 -6.47 7.62
CA LEU A 99 -1.94 -6.25 9.03
C LEU A 99 -3.06 -5.48 9.74
N PHE A 100 -3.56 -4.39 9.15
CA PHE A 100 -4.68 -3.63 9.72
C PHE A 100 -5.93 -4.49 9.87
N SER A 101 -6.26 -5.29 8.86
CA SER A 101 -7.38 -6.22 8.91
C SER A 101 -7.27 -7.21 10.08
N ILE A 102 -6.07 -7.70 10.39
CA ILE A 102 -5.84 -8.60 11.54
C ILE A 102 -5.94 -7.84 12.87
N MET A 103 -5.37 -6.65 12.96
CA MET A 103 -5.35 -5.83 14.18
C MET A 103 -6.75 -5.34 14.58
N GLU A 104 -7.59 -5.07 13.60
CA GLU A 104 -8.92 -4.48 13.75
C GLU A 104 -10.02 -5.53 13.84
N ALA A 105 -9.77 -6.77 13.40
CA ALA A 105 -10.77 -7.85 13.36
C ALA A 105 -11.54 -8.05 14.68
N GLU A 106 -10.85 -7.96 15.81
CA GLU A 106 -11.47 -8.10 17.14
C GLU A 106 -12.25 -6.86 17.59
N HIS A 107 -11.87 -5.66 17.12
CA HIS A 107 -12.61 -4.42 17.40
C HIS A 107 -13.89 -4.38 16.55
N ASP A 108 -13.74 -4.64 15.25
CA ASP A 108 -14.83 -4.72 14.29
C ASP A 108 -15.85 -5.83 14.63
N ALA A 109 -15.39 -6.94 15.22
CA ALA A 109 -16.27 -8.00 15.73
C ALA A 109 -17.15 -7.53 16.90
N ARG A 110 -16.67 -6.58 17.72
CA ARG A 110 -17.47 -5.96 18.80
C ARG A 110 -18.47 -4.94 18.25
N GLU A 111 -18.15 -4.30 17.13
CA GLU A 111 -19.02 -3.33 16.45
C GLU A 111 -19.99 -3.98 15.44
N ALA A 112 -20.09 -5.32 15.42
CA ALA A 112 -20.96 -6.09 14.54
C ALA A 112 -20.77 -5.81 13.03
N MET A 113 -19.55 -5.43 12.61
CA MET A 113 -19.24 -5.26 11.19
C MET A 113 -19.11 -6.63 10.48
N PRO A 114 -19.99 -6.98 9.51
CA PRO A 114 -20.07 -8.32 8.93
C PRO A 114 -18.81 -8.78 8.18
N ALA A 115 -17.97 -7.84 7.74
CA ALA A 115 -16.75 -8.13 6.99
C ALA A 115 -15.57 -8.59 7.88
N ALA A 116 -15.62 -8.27 9.18
CA ALA A 116 -14.51 -8.56 10.10
C ALA A 116 -14.57 -9.94 10.76
N ALA A 117 -15.76 -10.55 10.79
CA ALA A 117 -15.95 -11.89 11.34
C ALA A 117 -15.11 -12.96 10.60
N GLN A 118 -14.69 -12.69 9.35
CA GLN A 118 -13.87 -13.60 8.54
C GLN A 118 -12.36 -13.51 8.82
N PHE A 119 -11.88 -12.41 9.40
CA PHE A 119 -10.46 -12.16 9.68
C PHE A 119 -10.11 -12.18 11.16
N ARG A 120 -11.06 -12.62 12.00
CA ARG A 120 -10.78 -13.05 13.38
C ARG A 120 -9.49 -13.84 13.36
N SER A 121 -8.57 -13.59 14.30
CA SER A 121 -7.17 -14.04 14.41
C SER A 121 -6.98 -15.56 14.26
N ASP A 122 -7.43 -16.11 13.15
CA ASP A 122 -7.48 -17.51 12.82
C ASP A 122 -6.09 -17.85 12.28
N HIS A 123 -5.63 -19.04 12.63
CA HIS A 123 -4.35 -19.57 12.19
C HIS A 123 -4.19 -19.46 10.67
N ARG A 124 -5.30 -19.52 9.92
CA ARG A 124 -5.32 -19.30 8.47
C ARG A 124 -4.94 -17.87 8.06
N SER A 125 -5.46 -16.84 8.72
CA SER A 125 -5.14 -15.43 8.39
C SER A 125 -3.68 -15.12 8.70
N VAL A 126 -3.18 -15.64 9.83
CA VAL A 126 -1.77 -15.55 10.21
C VAL A 126 -0.86 -16.27 9.20
N PHE A 127 -1.24 -17.48 8.78
CA PHE A 127 -0.50 -18.26 7.80
C PHE A 127 -0.45 -17.54 6.43
N LEU A 128 -1.59 -17.01 5.97
CA LEU A 128 -1.65 -16.28 4.71
C LEU A 128 -0.86 -14.97 4.76
N PHE A 129 -0.89 -14.26 5.89
CA PHE A 129 -0.03 -13.09 6.11
C PHE A 129 1.45 -13.48 6.04
N ALA A 130 1.86 -14.55 6.72
CA ALA A 130 3.23 -15.04 6.68
C ALA A 130 3.65 -15.44 5.26
N LEU A 131 2.77 -16.09 4.49
CA LEU A 131 3.01 -16.45 3.10
C LEU A 131 3.17 -15.19 2.22
N ALA A 132 2.30 -14.20 2.39
CA ALA A 132 2.40 -12.92 1.69
C ALA A 132 3.69 -12.17 2.07
N ALA A 133 4.11 -12.25 3.33
CA ALA A 133 5.33 -11.63 3.83
C ALA A 133 6.57 -12.30 3.23
N ILE A 134 6.63 -13.63 3.24
CA ILE A 134 7.70 -14.41 2.60
C ILE A 134 7.76 -14.10 1.10
N GLY A 135 6.61 -14.05 0.41
CA GLY A 135 6.53 -13.71 -1.00
C GLY A 135 7.07 -12.31 -1.27
N THR A 136 6.62 -11.32 -0.51
CA THR A 136 7.05 -9.91 -0.65
C THR A 136 8.55 -9.74 -0.38
N VAL A 137 9.06 -10.37 0.68
CA VAL A 137 10.49 -10.36 1.01
C VAL A 137 11.31 -11.07 -0.08
N SER A 138 10.87 -12.23 -0.57
CA SER A 138 11.57 -12.98 -1.63
C SER A 138 11.62 -12.20 -2.94
N MET A 139 10.52 -11.54 -3.32
CA MET A 139 10.50 -10.65 -4.49
C MET A 139 11.44 -9.47 -4.28
N GLY A 140 11.46 -8.89 -3.09
CA GLY A 140 12.34 -7.77 -2.76
C GLY A 140 13.82 -8.12 -2.73
N THR A 141 14.19 -9.28 -2.19
CA THR A 141 15.57 -9.77 -2.23
C THR A 141 16.00 -10.12 -3.65
N GLY A 142 15.10 -10.70 -4.45
CA GLY A 142 15.33 -10.92 -5.90
C GLY A 142 15.55 -9.60 -6.64
N ALA A 143 14.72 -8.59 -6.39
CA ALA A 143 14.86 -7.25 -6.97
C ALA A 143 16.15 -6.58 -6.56
N LEU A 144 16.53 -6.71 -5.29
CA LEU A 144 17.77 -6.20 -4.76
C LEU A 144 18.97 -6.87 -5.44
N ALA A 145 18.98 -8.20 -5.52
CA ALA A 145 20.05 -8.96 -6.17
C ALA A 145 20.19 -8.60 -7.65
N LEU A 146 19.08 -8.55 -8.40
CA LEU A 146 19.08 -8.13 -9.82
C LEU A 146 19.58 -6.70 -10.00
N SER A 147 19.17 -5.78 -9.11
CA SER A 147 19.62 -4.39 -9.15
C SER A 147 21.13 -4.29 -8.90
N LEU A 148 21.64 -5.01 -7.89
CA LEU A 148 23.07 -5.04 -7.58
C LEU A 148 23.93 -5.63 -8.73
N LEU A 149 23.38 -6.60 -9.48
CA LEU A 149 24.07 -7.19 -10.64
C LEU A 149 24.06 -6.30 -11.89
N ARG A 150 23.01 -5.50 -12.10
CA ARG A 150 22.84 -4.67 -13.31
C ARG A 150 23.35 -3.24 -13.14
N ASN A 151 22.99 -2.59 -12.04
CA ASN A 151 23.28 -1.19 -11.81
C ASN A 151 23.26 -0.86 -10.31
N ALA A 152 24.44 -0.53 -9.78
CA ALA A 152 24.66 -0.22 -8.37
C ALA A 152 23.91 1.01 -7.84
N VAL A 153 23.13 1.73 -8.66
CA VAL A 153 22.30 2.86 -8.19
C VAL A 153 20.85 2.45 -7.95
N GLN A 154 20.34 1.42 -8.65
CA GLN A 154 18.92 1.06 -8.62
C GLN A 154 18.52 0.22 -7.39
N PHE A 155 19.49 -0.31 -6.63
CA PHE A 155 19.24 -1.14 -5.43
C PHE A 155 18.50 -0.39 -4.29
N ARG A 156 18.44 0.95 -4.35
CA ARG A 156 17.86 1.80 -3.32
C ARG A 156 16.38 1.56 -3.12
N TRP A 157 15.63 1.49 -4.23
CA TRP A 157 14.19 1.24 -4.21
C TRP A 157 13.83 -0.10 -3.56
N PRO A 158 14.35 -1.26 -4.02
CA PRO A 158 14.01 -2.54 -3.42
C PRO A 158 14.48 -2.63 -1.96
N LEU A 159 15.60 -1.99 -1.60
CA LEU A 159 16.04 -1.89 -0.21
C LEU A 159 15.02 -1.14 0.66
N THR A 160 14.54 0.02 0.22
CA THR A 160 13.53 0.76 1.00
C THR A 160 12.21 0.01 1.13
N PHE A 161 11.79 -0.70 0.08
CA PHE A 161 10.59 -1.55 0.14
C PHE A 161 10.77 -2.71 1.11
N LEU A 162 11.96 -3.31 1.17
CA LEU A 162 12.30 -4.32 2.18
C LEU A 162 12.28 -3.74 3.60
N LEU A 163 12.82 -2.53 3.80
CA LEU A 163 12.79 -1.87 5.11
C LEU A 163 11.35 -1.60 5.58
N VAL A 164 10.48 -1.10 4.70
CA VAL A 164 9.06 -0.89 5.03
C VAL A 164 8.36 -2.22 5.32
N SER A 165 8.63 -3.26 4.53
CA SER A 165 8.11 -4.61 4.80
C SER A 165 8.58 -5.13 6.16
N ALA A 166 9.84 -4.89 6.53
CA ALA A 166 10.40 -5.30 7.81
C ALA A 166 9.70 -4.59 8.97
N VAL A 167 9.36 -3.29 8.83
CA VAL A 167 8.56 -2.57 9.85
C VAL A 167 7.19 -3.19 10.01
N GLN A 168 6.50 -3.53 8.91
CA GLN A 168 5.17 -4.17 8.96
C GLN A 168 5.22 -5.56 9.58
N ILE A 169 6.22 -6.37 9.23
CA ILE A 169 6.44 -7.70 9.79
C ILE A 169 6.78 -7.60 11.28
N LEU A 170 7.64 -6.66 11.68
CA LEU A 170 7.95 -6.41 13.08
C LEU A 170 6.70 -5.99 13.85
N ALA A 171 5.91 -5.07 13.29
CA ALA A 171 4.66 -4.61 13.88
C ALA A 171 3.66 -5.76 14.09
N PHE A 172 3.64 -6.74 13.18
CA PHE A 172 2.86 -7.96 13.35
C PHE A 172 3.31 -8.79 14.57
N PHE A 173 4.61 -8.93 14.80
CA PHE A 173 5.14 -9.68 15.95
C PHE A 173 4.96 -8.93 17.27
N VAL A 174 5.10 -7.60 17.27
CA VAL A 174 4.88 -6.75 18.46
C VAL A 174 3.47 -6.15 18.51
N ARG A 175 2.48 -6.88 17.97
CA ARG A 175 1.13 -6.35 17.80
C ARG A 175 0.41 -5.99 19.10
N GLU A 176 0.54 -6.80 20.14
CA GLU A 176 -0.17 -6.58 21.42
C GLU A 176 0.07 -5.18 22.02
N PRO A 177 1.32 -4.71 22.22
CA PRO A 177 1.56 -3.36 22.72
C PRO A 177 1.21 -2.25 21.72
N LEU A 178 1.28 -2.52 20.41
CA LEU A 178 0.97 -1.53 19.37
C LEU A 178 -0.53 -1.34 19.14
N ARG A 179 -1.34 -2.33 19.50
CA ARG A 179 -2.80 -2.27 19.38
C ARG A 179 -3.41 -1.23 20.30
N ALA A 180 -2.76 -0.95 21.42
CA ALA A 180 -3.15 0.11 22.32
C ALA A 180 -3.08 1.49 21.62
N ARG A 181 -4.22 2.19 21.57
CA ARG A 181 -4.37 3.54 20.96
C ARG A 181 -4.00 3.62 19.47
N GLU A 182 -4.20 2.53 18.72
CA GLU A 182 -3.96 2.50 17.26
C GLU A 182 -2.52 2.88 16.83
N ARG A 183 -1.53 2.69 17.71
CA ARG A 183 -0.12 3.04 17.43
C ARG A 183 0.46 2.30 16.23
N TYR A 184 -0.07 1.11 15.93
CA TYR A 184 0.31 0.36 14.74
C TYR A 184 0.01 1.13 13.45
N ARG A 185 -1.08 1.91 13.37
CA ARG A 185 -1.37 2.74 12.18
C ARG A 185 -0.31 3.80 11.97
N LEU A 186 0.02 4.54 13.03
CA LEU A 186 1.07 5.56 12.97
C LEU A 186 2.43 4.98 12.54
N LEU A 187 2.79 3.80 13.06
CA LEU A 187 4.03 3.13 12.71
C LEU A 187 4.03 2.64 11.26
N CYS A 188 2.98 1.92 10.85
CA CYS A 188 2.95 1.25 9.56
C CYS A 188 2.62 2.19 8.41
N ASP A 189 1.69 3.14 8.57
CA ASP A 189 1.45 4.18 7.56
C ASP A 189 2.61 5.17 7.52
N GLY A 190 3.18 5.51 8.68
CA GLY A 190 4.39 6.34 8.77
C GLY A 190 5.60 5.70 8.08
N ALA A 191 5.67 4.36 8.03
CA ALA A 191 6.75 3.67 7.33
C ALA A 191 6.77 3.97 5.82
N PHE A 192 5.64 4.31 5.19
CA PHE A 192 5.61 4.72 3.78
C PHE A 192 6.42 6.00 3.52
N LEU A 193 6.64 6.84 4.53
CA LEU A 193 7.54 8.00 4.42
C LEU A 193 8.99 7.58 4.14
N LEU A 194 9.38 6.35 4.50
CA LEU A 194 10.71 5.83 4.19
C LEU A 194 10.94 5.64 2.68
N TYR A 195 9.89 5.62 1.86
CA TYR A 195 10.04 5.63 0.40
C TYR A 195 10.65 6.93 -0.13
N ALA A 196 10.69 7.99 0.67
CA ALA A 196 11.41 9.20 0.33
C ALA A 196 12.93 9.11 0.59
N LEU A 197 13.41 8.12 1.36
CA LEU A 197 14.85 7.96 1.66
C LEU A 197 15.77 7.90 0.43
N PRO A 198 15.42 7.23 -0.68
CA PRO A 198 16.26 7.19 -1.87
C PRO A 198 16.48 8.58 -2.49
N LEU A 199 15.61 9.56 -2.20
CA LEU A 199 15.73 10.93 -2.69
C LEU A 199 16.78 11.74 -1.91
N PHE A 200 17.09 11.36 -0.66
CA PHE A 200 17.88 12.19 0.25
C PHE A 200 19.23 11.57 0.68
N PHE A 201 19.31 10.25 0.88
CA PHE A 201 20.39 9.65 1.68
C PHE A 201 21.16 8.51 1.04
N LEU A 202 20.73 8.02 -0.12
CA LEU A 202 21.43 6.94 -0.80
C LEU A 202 22.09 7.55 -2.05
N PRO A 203 23.40 7.88 -2.02
CA PRO A 203 24.15 8.42 -3.15
C PRO A 203 24.49 7.38 -4.20
#